data_AF-A0A3Q9FK85-F1
#
_entry.id   AF-A0A3Q9FK85-F1
#
_cell.length_a   1.000
_cell.length_b   1.000
_cell.length_c   1.000
_cell.angle_alpha   90.00
_cell.angle_beta   90.00
_cell.angle_gamma   90.00
#
_symmetry.space_group_name_H-M   'P 1'
#
loop_
_entity.id
_entity.type
_entity.pdbx_description
1 polymer ?
#
loop_
_entity_poly.entity_id
_entity_poly.type
_entity_poly.pdbx_seq_one_letter_code
_entity_poly.pdbx_strand_id
1 'polypeptide(L)'
;MTKKEIYEKANNVIGIEGMSGNERLFTSGLMDLFDASKKKDKYTARIILEALKFDELSIGRMVGYSTDSLKYPNPWDFPNENSNGQVDEKKGTLEYTNLVEIGMGAPIGGICKLSSIELDNVLIDKWCGGPAIWTRNGLKVAIPIWEKNFFHGTFQKIVIVDLKKHTLTKYKKKFRVLDLRSFSGDFIVGFDSPVHKMKKLEFNYLTEPVEKVRGIK
;
A
#
# COMPACT_ATOMS: atom_id res chain seq x y z
N MET A 1 -21.32 -16.01 -16.75
CA MET A 1 -20.15 -16.74 -17.28
C MET A 1 -19.22 -17.02 -16.12
N THR A 2 -18.73 -18.25 -16.00
CA THR A 2 -17.82 -18.68 -14.93
C THR A 2 -16.37 -18.33 -15.27
N LYS A 3 -15.48 -18.37 -14.27
CA LYS A 3 -14.04 -18.18 -14.46
C LYS A 3 -13.49 -19.15 -15.52
N LYS A 4 -13.88 -20.42 -15.47
CA LYS A 4 -13.41 -21.46 -16.41
C LYS A 4 -13.76 -21.11 -17.87
N GLU A 5 -15.01 -20.74 -18.13
CA GLU A 5 -15.49 -20.35 -19.46
C GLU A 5 -14.75 -19.12 -20.02
N ILE A 6 -14.39 -18.15 -19.15
CA ILE A 6 -13.61 -16.97 -19.55
C ILE A 6 -12.21 -17.36 -20.02
N TYR A 7 -11.51 -18.21 -19.28
CA TYR A 7 -10.18 -18.69 -19.68
C TYR A 7 -10.24 -19.57 -20.92
N GLU A 8 -11.26 -20.41 -21.08
CA GLU A 8 -11.45 -21.20 -22.30
C GLU A 8 -11.60 -20.30 -23.53
N LYS A 9 -12.45 -19.26 -23.45
CA LYS A 9 -12.60 -18.27 -24.53
C LYS A 9 -11.31 -17.55 -24.86
N ALA A 10 -10.55 -17.14 -23.84
CA ALA A 10 -9.28 -16.43 -24.03
C ALA A 10 -8.20 -17.35 -24.64
N ASN A 11 -8.08 -18.58 -24.17
CA ASN A 11 -7.06 -19.55 -24.63
C ASN A 11 -7.32 -20.04 -26.07
N ASN A 12 -8.57 -19.96 -26.55
CA ASN A 12 -8.90 -20.31 -27.93
C ASN A 12 -8.51 -19.22 -28.95
N VAL A 13 -8.04 -18.04 -28.51
CA VAL A 13 -7.56 -16.98 -29.41
C VAL A 13 -6.13 -17.25 -29.84
N ILE A 14 -5.92 -17.51 -31.13
CA ILE A 14 -4.59 -17.73 -31.71
C ILE A 14 -3.90 -16.37 -31.90
N GLY A 15 -2.63 -16.26 -31.49
CA GLY A 15 -1.81 -15.07 -31.72
C GLY A 15 -2.11 -13.88 -30.81
N ILE A 16 -2.66 -14.13 -29.61
CA ILE A 16 -3.11 -13.09 -28.68
C ILE A 16 -2.02 -12.06 -28.30
N GLU A 17 -0.75 -12.45 -28.29
CA GLU A 17 0.38 -11.58 -27.92
C GLU A 17 0.64 -10.44 -28.92
N GLY A 18 0.32 -10.65 -30.20
CA GLY A 18 0.50 -9.65 -31.26
C GLY A 18 -0.64 -8.64 -31.38
N MET A 19 -1.73 -8.84 -30.63
CA MET A 19 -2.94 -8.02 -30.70
C MET A 19 -2.92 -6.88 -29.68
N SER A 20 -3.55 -5.76 -30.04
CA SER A 20 -3.92 -4.72 -29.09
C SER A 20 -4.99 -5.20 -28.10
N GLY A 21 -5.13 -4.51 -26.97
CA GLY A 21 -6.08 -4.93 -25.93
C GLY A 21 -7.54 -5.03 -26.41
N ASN A 22 -8.00 -4.10 -27.22
CA ASN A 22 -9.38 -4.13 -27.76
C ASN A 22 -9.58 -5.29 -28.73
N GLU A 23 -8.58 -5.61 -29.56
CA GLU A 23 -8.64 -6.75 -30.48
C GLU A 23 -8.72 -8.07 -29.71
N ARG A 24 -8.00 -8.20 -28.58
CA ARG A 24 -8.10 -9.39 -27.71
C ARG A 24 -9.50 -9.56 -27.12
N LEU A 25 -10.10 -8.47 -26.64
CA LEU A 25 -11.46 -8.46 -26.08
C LEU A 25 -12.52 -8.81 -27.14
N PHE A 26 -12.37 -8.27 -28.34
CA PHE A 26 -13.27 -8.54 -29.46
C PHE A 26 -13.14 -9.99 -29.95
N THR A 27 -11.92 -10.44 -30.25
CA THR A 27 -11.64 -11.76 -30.84
C THR A 27 -12.00 -12.91 -29.90
N SER A 28 -11.86 -12.71 -28.58
CA SER A 28 -12.31 -13.69 -27.58
C SER A 28 -13.83 -13.72 -27.36
N GLY A 29 -14.57 -12.76 -27.91
CA GLY A 29 -16.00 -12.60 -27.65
C GLY A 29 -16.30 -12.29 -26.18
N LEU A 30 -15.39 -11.57 -25.50
CA LEU A 30 -15.51 -11.16 -24.09
C LEU A 30 -15.81 -9.66 -23.94
N MET A 31 -15.82 -8.88 -25.02
CA MET A 31 -16.03 -7.43 -25.01
C MET A 31 -17.30 -7.00 -24.26
N ASP A 32 -18.46 -7.55 -24.63
CA ASP A 32 -19.74 -7.16 -24.00
C ASP A 32 -19.80 -7.51 -22.51
N LEU A 33 -19.24 -8.68 -22.16
CA LEU A 33 -19.14 -9.10 -20.77
C LEU A 33 -18.20 -8.17 -19.98
N PHE A 34 -17.06 -7.82 -20.57
CA PHE A 34 -16.11 -6.89 -19.97
C PHE A 34 -16.75 -5.52 -19.73
N ASP A 35 -17.43 -4.95 -20.72
CA ASP A 35 -18.07 -3.64 -20.61
C ASP A 35 -19.20 -3.63 -19.56
N ALA A 36 -19.99 -4.70 -19.48
CA ALA A 36 -21.01 -4.87 -18.45
C ALA A 36 -20.38 -4.99 -17.04
N SER A 37 -19.33 -5.81 -16.91
CA SER A 37 -18.65 -6.09 -15.65
C SER A 37 -17.83 -4.90 -15.16
N LYS A 38 -17.25 -4.07 -16.04
CA LYS A 38 -16.39 -2.93 -15.68
C LYS A 38 -17.02 -1.97 -14.66
N LYS A 39 -18.35 -1.83 -14.67
CA LYS A 39 -19.10 -0.99 -13.71
C LYS A 39 -19.73 -1.77 -12.56
N LYS A 40 -20.17 -3.01 -12.80
CA LYS A 40 -21.00 -3.78 -11.85
C LYS A 40 -20.22 -4.82 -11.05
N ASP A 41 -19.20 -5.41 -11.67
CA ASP A 41 -18.41 -6.50 -11.10
C ASP A 41 -16.96 -6.39 -11.62
N LYS A 42 -16.18 -5.59 -10.89
CA LYS A 42 -14.78 -5.34 -11.22
C LYS A 42 -13.92 -6.60 -11.11
N TYR A 43 -14.34 -7.60 -10.33
CA TYR A 43 -13.63 -8.85 -10.19
C TYR A 43 -13.74 -9.68 -11.47
N THR A 44 -14.94 -9.83 -12.01
CA THR A 44 -15.13 -10.47 -13.32
C THR A 44 -14.42 -9.70 -14.44
N ALA A 45 -14.50 -8.37 -14.44
CA ALA A 45 -13.80 -7.55 -15.44
C ALA A 45 -12.27 -7.75 -15.38
N ARG A 46 -11.72 -7.90 -14.17
CA ARG A 46 -10.31 -8.20 -13.95
C ARG A 46 -9.92 -9.59 -14.46
N ILE A 47 -10.69 -10.62 -14.12
CA ILE A 47 -10.46 -12.00 -14.61
C ILE A 47 -10.40 -12.04 -16.13
N ILE A 48 -11.27 -11.29 -16.82
CA ILE A 48 -11.26 -11.20 -18.29
C ILE A 48 -9.94 -10.63 -18.79
N LEU A 49 -9.46 -9.53 -18.21
CA LEU A 49 -8.21 -8.91 -18.64
C LEU A 49 -6.98 -9.80 -18.32
N GLU A 50 -6.97 -10.48 -17.17
CA GLU A 50 -5.93 -11.45 -16.80
C GLU A 50 -5.90 -12.65 -17.77
N ALA A 51 -7.08 -13.19 -18.12
CA ALA A 51 -7.20 -14.28 -19.09
C ALA A 51 -6.67 -13.85 -20.48
N LEU A 52 -6.90 -12.60 -20.87
CA LEU A 52 -6.42 -11.99 -22.12
C LEU A 52 -4.98 -11.45 -22.05
N LYS A 53 -4.22 -11.83 -21.01
CA LYS A 53 -2.79 -11.51 -20.85
C LYS A 53 -2.49 -10.01 -20.88
N PHE A 54 -3.37 -9.19 -20.33
CA PHE A 54 -3.03 -7.79 -20.06
C PHE A 54 -2.02 -7.72 -18.91
N ASP A 55 -1.13 -6.72 -18.96
CA ASP A 55 -0.23 -6.45 -17.83
C ASP A 55 -1.00 -5.80 -16.67
N GLU A 56 -0.45 -5.94 -15.47
CA GLU A 56 -1.09 -5.48 -14.23
C GLU A 56 -1.33 -3.96 -14.21
N LEU A 57 -0.45 -3.17 -14.84
CA LEU A 57 -0.63 -1.71 -14.89
C LEU A 57 -1.83 -1.34 -15.76
N SER A 58 -1.98 -2.00 -16.91
CA SER A 58 -3.14 -1.82 -17.80
C SER A 58 -4.44 -2.24 -17.12
N ILE A 59 -4.45 -3.39 -16.43
CA ILE A 59 -5.60 -3.86 -15.65
C ILE A 59 -5.98 -2.83 -14.59
N GLY A 60 -5.01 -2.40 -13.78
CA GLY A 60 -5.22 -1.40 -12.73
C GLY A 60 -5.80 -0.08 -13.26
N ARG A 61 -5.36 0.38 -14.44
CA ARG A 61 -5.91 1.57 -15.10
C ARG A 61 -7.36 1.38 -15.56
N MET A 62 -7.72 0.20 -16.04
CA MET A 62 -9.03 -0.06 -16.65
C MET A 62 -10.12 -0.36 -15.62
N VAL A 63 -9.83 -1.20 -14.62
CA VAL A 63 -10.83 -1.70 -13.66
C VAL A 63 -10.53 -1.29 -12.21
N GLY A 64 -9.32 -0.79 -11.96
CA GLY A 64 -8.80 -0.51 -10.62
C GLY A 64 -7.90 -1.64 -10.13
N TYR A 65 -7.07 -1.34 -9.14
CA TYR A 65 -6.21 -2.32 -8.49
C TYR A 65 -7.03 -3.12 -7.48
N SER A 66 -6.90 -4.45 -7.50
CA SER A 66 -7.37 -5.32 -6.40
C SER A 66 -6.28 -5.42 -5.34
N THR A 67 -6.60 -5.94 -4.15
CA THR A 67 -5.57 -6.28 -3.15
C THR A 67 -4.55 -7.28 -3.72
N ASP A 68 -5.00 -8.25 -4.52
CA ASP A 68 -4.15 -9.27 -5.16
C ASP A 68 -3.13 -8.68 -6.15
N SER A 69 -3.41 -7.48 -6.69
CA SER A 69 -2.49 -6.77 -7.57
C SER A 69 -1.40 -5.96 -6.85
N LEU A 70 -1.52 -5.83 -5.52
CA LEU A 70 -0.59 -4.99 -4.77
C LEU A 70 0.72 -5.74 -4.54
N LYS A 71 1.82 -5.15 -5.00
CA LYS A 71 3.16 -5.65 -4.71
C LYS A 71 3.40 -5.70 -3.20
N TYR A 72 3.77 -6.87 -2.69
CA TYR A 72 4.21 -7.07 -1.32
C TYR A 72 5.54 -6.33 -1.04
N PRO A 73 5.72 -5.75 0.16
CA PRO A 73 4.69 -5.53 1.18
C PRO A 73 3.70 -4.43 0.76
N ASN A 74 2.47 -4.50 1.26
CA ASN A 74 1.37 -3.56 0.97
C ASN A 74 0.48 -3.35 2.21
N PRO A 75 -0.50 -2.43 2.21
CA PRO A 75 -1.27 -2.11 3.42
C PRO A 75 -2.19 -3.22 3.97
N TRP A 76 -2.47 -4.25 3.18
CA TRP A 76 -3.24 -5.43 3.61
C TRP A 76 -2.33 -6.58 4.06
N ASP A 77 -1.06 -6.58 3.65
CA ASP A 77 -0.11 -7.62 3.99
C ASP A 77 1.33 -7.09 4.01
N PHE A 78 1.93 -7.04 5.19
CA PHE A 78 3.29 -6.59 5.44
C PHE A 78 3.90 -7.36 6.61
N PRO A 79 5.25 -7.48 6.70
CA PRO A 79 5.87 -8.34 7.70
C PRO A 79 5.71 -7.77 9.11
N ASN A 80 5.66 -8.67 10.10
CA ASN A 80 5.65 -8.28 11.50
C ASN A 80 6.95 -7.58 11.92
N GLU A 81 8.05 -7.81 11.21
CA GLU A 81 9.33 -7.16 11.46
C GLU A 81 9.75 -6.31 10.26
N ASN A 82 10.21 -5.07 10.51
CA ASN A 82 10.71 -4.16 9.49
C ASN A 82 12.00 -3.49 9.97
N SER A 83 13.14 -4.04 9.54
CA SER A 83 14.48 -3.55 9.89
C SER A 83 15.02 -2.59 8.84
N ASN A 84 15.87 -1.64 9.27
CA ASN A 84 16.61 -0.76 8.40
C ASN A 84 17.83 -1.40 7.71
N GLY A 85 18.07 -2.70 7.97
CA GLY A 85 19.14 -3.49 7.35
C GLY A 85 20.55 -3.10 7.78
N GLN A 86 20.70 -2.27 8.82
CA GLN A 86 22.00 -1.91 9.39
C GLN A 86 22.44 -2.95 10.42
N VAL A 87 23.76 -3.16 10.52
CA VAL A 87 24.38 -4.11 11.46
C VAL A 87 25.17 -3.42 12.58
N ASP A 88 25.30 -2.10 12.51
CA ASP A 88 26.08 -1.28 13.43
C ASP A 88 25.17 -0.58 14.48
N GLU A 89 25.71 0.42 15.16
CA GLU A 89 25.02 1.27 16.15
C GLU A 89 23.72 1.90 15.63
N LYS A 90 23.54 1.95 14.29
CA LYS A 90 22.34 2.50 13.65
C LYS A 90 21.26 1.46 13.44
N LYS A 91 21.44 0.20 13.88
CA LYS A 91 20.44 -0.85 13.75
C LYS A 91 19.13 -0.39 14.39
N GLY A 92 18.08 -0.38 13.58
CA GLY A 92 16.72 -0.06 13.98
C GLY A 92 15.75 -1.10 13.41
N THR A 93 14.91 -1.65 14.27
CA THR A 93 13.91 -2.65 13.91
C THR A 93 12.55 -2.23 14.45
N LEU A 94 11.56 -2.17 13.57
CA LEU A 94 10.16 -2.07 13.95
C LEU A 94 9.56 -3.45 14.13
N GLU A 95 8.85 -3.64 15.22
CA GLU A 95 8.10 -4.85 15.53
C GLU A 95 6.61 -4.53 15.62
N TYR A 96 5.83 -5.22 14.79
CA TYR A 96 4.38 -5.15 14.73
C TYR A 96 3.79 -6.38 15.41
N THR A 97 2.84 -6.13 16.30
CA THR A 97 2.11 -7.16 17.02
C THR A 97 0.61 -6.90 16.95
N ASN A 98 -0.18 -7.96 17.07
CA ASN A 98 -1.65 -7.89 16.98
C ASN A 98 -2.12 -7.20 15.68
N LEU A 99 -1.49 -7.52 14.55
CA LEU A 99 -1.97 -7.07 13.24
C LEU A 99 -3.33 -7.71 12.95
N VAL A 100 -4.34 -6.88 12.77
CA VAL A 100 -5.70 -7.30 12.43
C VAL A 100 -6.27 -6.36 11.38
N GLU A 101 -7.21 -6.85 10.58
CA GLU A 101 -7.95 -6.00 9.65
C GLU A 101 -8.77 -4.95 10.41
N ILE A 102 -8.82 -3.72 9.91
CA ILE A 102 -9.64 -2.64 10.50
C ILE A 102 -11.14 -2.93 10.36
N GLY A 103 -11.48 -3.71 9.35
CA GLY A 103 -12.81 -4.20 9.01
C GLY A 103 -12.66 -5.24 7.89
N MET A 104 -13.70 -6.01 7.62
CA MET A 104 -13.63 -7.11 6.66
C MET A 104 -13.12 -6.64 5.29
N GLY A 105 -11.97 -7.18 4.86
CA GLY A 105 -11.32 -6.83 3.59
C GLY A 105 -10.67 -5.44 3.56
N ALA A 106 -10.54 -4.77 4.71
CA ALA A 106 -9.83 -3.51 4.86
C ALA A 106 -8.34 -3.76 5.17
N PRO A 107 -7.48 -2.73 5.02
CA PRO A 107 -6.08 -2.81 5.42
C PRO A 107 -5.91 -3.25 6.88
N ILE A 108 -4.72 -3.77 7.19
CA ILE A 108 -4.39 -4.22 8.54
C ILE A 108 -3.74 -3.10 9.37
N GLY A 109 -3.87 -3.23 10.68
CA GLY A 109 -3.16 -2.38 11.64
C GLY A 109 -2.95 -3.10 12.97
N GLY A 110 -2.00 -2.60 13.75
CA GLY A 110 -1.65 -3.19 15.04
C GLY A 110 -0.67 -2.35 15.84
N ILE A 111 -0.17 -2.90 16.93
CA ILE A 111 0.78 -2.21 17.81
C ILE A 111 2.15 -2.24 17.16
N CYS A 112 2.83 -1.08 17.10
CA CYS A 112 4.20 -1.00 16.58
C CYS A 112 5.15 -0.44 17.64
N LYS A 113 6.26 -1.15 17.83
CA LYS A 113 7.37 -0.71 18.69
C LYS A 113 8.65 -0.60 17.86
N LEU A 114 9.56 0.25 18.32
CA LEU A 114 10.89 0.41 17.78
C LEU A 114 11.91 -0.11 18.79
N SER A 115 12.82 -0.96 18.30
CA SER A 115 14.00 -1.41 19.02
C SER A 115 15.25 -1.01 18.25
N SER A 116 16.24 -0.46 18.96
CA SER A 116 17.58 -0.13 18.48
C SER A 116 18.58 -0.32 19.61
N ILE A 117 19.87 -0.17 19.33
CA ILE A 117 20.92 -0.32 20.37
C ILE A 117 20.73 0.69 21.51
N GLU A 118 20.26 1.90 21.22
CA GLU A 118 20.06 2.94 22.22
C GLU A 118 18.63 3.02 22.78
N LEU A 119 17.66 2.39 22.10
CA LEU A 119 16.24 2.50 22.42
C LEU A 119 15.64 1.11 22.47
N ASP A 120 15.27 0.65 23.66
CA ASP A 120 14.61 -0.63 23.83
C ASP A 120 13.09 -0.45 23.83
N ASN A 121 12.39 -1.14 22.92
CA ASN A 121 10.94 -1.30 22.94
C ASN A 121 10.10 -0.01 22.98
N VAL A 122 10.53 1.06 22.31
CA VAL A 122 9.80 2.34 22.26
C VAL A 122 8.47 2.18 21.53
N LEU A 123 7.36 2.41 22.22
CA LEU A 123 6.04 2.44 21.60
C LEU A 123 5.89 3.62 20.63
N ILE A 124 5.67 3.30 19.35
CA ILE A 124 5.36 4.26 18.29
C ILE A 124 3.89 4.64 18.40
N ASP A 125 3.00 3.67 18.19
CA ASP A 125 1.56 3.79 18.38
C ASP A 125 0.93 2.40 18.61
N LYS A 126 -0.28 2.37 19.17
CA LYS A 126 -1.05 1.13 19.35
C LYS A 126 -1.79 0.72 18.07
N TRP A 127 -1.90 1.62 17.10
CA TRP A 127 -2.67 1.41 15.87
C TRP A 127 -1.90 1.90 14.64
N CYS A 128 -0.76 1.29 14.36
CA CYS A 128 0.04 1.52 13.16
C CYS A 128 -0.47 0.70 11.98
N GLY A 129 -0.45 1.28 10.79
CA GLY A 129 -0.53 0.56 9.53
C GLY A 129 0.86 0.33 8.93
N GLY A 130 0.90 -0.20 7.72
CA GLY A 130 2.14 -0.47 7.01
C GLY A 130 1.98 -0.47 5.49
N PRO A 131 3.06 -0.78 4.76
CA PRO A 131 4.41 -0.97 5.31
C PRO A 131 5.05 0.35 5.76
N ALA A 132 5.89 0.29 6.78
CA ALA A 132 6.83 1.36 7.09
C ALA A 132 7.99 1.35 6.09
N ILE A 133 8.58 2.52 5.85
CA ILE A 133 9.69 2.69 4.91
C ILE A 133 10.84 3.46 5.55
N TRP A 134 12.04 2.88 5.52
CA TRP A 134 13.27 3.50 6.00
C TRP A 134 13.90 4.37 4.92
N THR A 135 14.59 5.43 5.35
CA THR A 135 15.56 6.11 4.49
C THR A 135 16.71 5.18 4.12
N ARG A 136 17.37 5.44 2.99
CA ARG A 136 18.52 4.62 2.53
C ARG A 136 19.66 4.50 3.56
N ASN A 137 19.87 5.54 4.37
CA ASN A 137 20.87 5.54 5.44
C ASN A 137 20.39 4.90 6.76
N GLY A 138 19.14 4.43 6.82
CA GLY A 138 18.55 3.77 7.99
C GLY A 138 18.25 4.66 9.19
N LEU A 139 18.47 5.99 9.10
CA LEU A 139 18.35 6.89 10.26
C LEU A 139 16.95 7.45 10.49
N LYS A 140 16.06 7.36 9.50
CA LYS A 140 14.66 7.77 9.62
C LYS A 140 13.73 6.69 9.08
N VAL A 141 12.56 6.57 9.69
CA VAL A 141 11.49 5.70 9.20
C VAL A 141 10.18 6.45 9.16
N ALA A 142 9.46 6.30 8.06
CA ALA A 142 8.09 6.78 7.92
C ALA A 142 7.11 5.62 8.17
N ILE A 143 6.16 5.85 9.06
CA ILE A 143 5.22 4.85 9.57
C ILE A 143 3.80 5.39 9.39
N PRO A 144 2.92 4.68 8.66
CA PRO A 144 1.50 4.98 8.67
C PRO A 144 0.89 4.72 10.04
N ILE A 145 0.12 5.65 10.59
CA ILE A 145 -0.66 5.45 11.81
C ILE A 145 -2.14 5.67 11.53
N TRP A 146 -2.99 4.85 12.12
CA TRP A 146 -4.43 4.92 12.00
C TRP A 146 -5.02 5.76 13.13
N GLU A 147 -5.96 6.63 12.79
CA GLU A 147 -6.73 7.42 13.73
C GLU A 147 -8.21 7.36 13.39
N LYS A 148 -9.05 7.48 14.41
CA LYS A 148 -10.50 7.57 14.24
C LYS A 148 -10.91 9.03 14.23
N ASN A 149 -11.77 9.40 13.29
CA ASN A 149 -12.56 10.61 13.38
C ASN A 149 -13.96 10.26 13.88
N PHE A 150 -14.48 11.00 14.87
CA PHE A 150 -15.80 10.74 15.44
C PHE A 150 -16.93 10.72 14.39
N PHE A 151 -16.77 11.44 13.27
CA PHE A 151 -17.82 11.58 12.24
C PHE A 151 -17.45 11.02 10.85
N HIS A 152 -16.19 10.64 10.61
CA HIS A 152 -15.69 10.36 9.24
C HIS A 152 -14.89 9.06 9.11
N GLY A 153 -15.06 8.12 10.05
CA GLY A 153 -14.39 6.83 10.03
C GLY A 153 -12.89 6.91 10.35
N THR A 154 -12.15 5.87 9.95
CA THR A 154 -10.72 5.75 10.20
C THR A 154 -9.92 6.38 9.05
N PHE A 155 -8.86 7.11 9.37
CA PHE A 155 -7.93 7.71 8.42
C PHE A 155 -6.49 7.46 8.87
N GLN A 156 -5.53 7.67 7.99
CA GLN A 156 -4.11 7.59 8.32
C GLN A 156 -3.42 8.95 8.39
N LYS A 157 -2.35 8.99 9.17
CA LYS A 157 -1.33 10.04 9.17
C LYS A 157 0.04 9.39 9.00
N ILE A 158 1.02 10.22 8.65
CA ILE A 158 2.42 9.83 8.63
C ILE A 158 3.05 10.22 9.97
N VAL A 159 3.76 9.29 10.58
CA VAL A 159 4.73 9.52 11.65
C VAL A 159 6.12 9.28 11.09
N ILE A 160 7.07 10.15 11.43
CA ILE A 160 8.48 9.93 11.17
C ILE A 160 9.20 9.77 12.50
N VAL A 161 9.96 8.68 12.63
CA VAL A 161 10.94 8.53 13.69
C VAL A 161 12.31 8.90 13.15
N ASP A 162 13.03 9.75 13.87
CA ASP A 162 14.42 10.13 13.59
C ASP A 162 15.31 9.57 14.70
N LEU A 163 16.14 8.58 14.36
CA LEU A 163 17.05 7.91 15.31
C LEU A 163 18.18 8.83 15.76
N LYS A 164 18.61 9.79 14.93
CA LYS A 164 19.70 10.72 15.26
C LYS A 164 19.23 11.79 16.24
N LYS A 165 17.99 12.27 16.08
CA LYS A 165 17.39 13.28 16.95
C LYS A 165 16.65 12.69 18.14
N HIS A 166 16.44 11.37 18.15
CA HIS A 166 15.56 10.67 19.09
C HIS A 166 14.19 11.33 19.18
N THR A 167 13.57 11.59 18.04
CA THR A 167 12.23 12.21 17.96
C THR A 167 11.26 11.37 17.15
N LEU A 168 10.01 11.36 17.61
CA LEU A 168 8.84 10.92 16.86
C LEU A 168 8.03 12.16 16.47
N THR A 169 7.89 12.40 15.17
CA THR A 169 7.18 13.55 14.59
C THR A 169 5.94 13.08 13.85
N LYS A 170 4.78 13.54 14.28
CA LYS A 170 3.48 13.26 13.64
C LYS A 170 3.03 14.46 12.84
N TYR A 171 2.54 14.22 11.62
CA TYR A 171 2.11 15.28 10.70
C TYR A 171 0.58 15.43 10.66
N LYS A 172 0.09 16.63 10.34
CA LYS A 172 -1.35 16.95 10.34
C LYS A 172 -2.11 16.34 9.16
N LYS A 173 -1.45 16.15 8.03
CA LYS A 173 -2.07 15.72 6.77
C LYS A 173 -2.71 14.33 6.91
N LYS A 174 -3.97 14.23 6.48
CA LYS A 174 -4.79 13.01 6.58
C LYS A 174 -4.82 12.27 5.24
N PHE A 175 -4.82 10.95 5.32
CA PHE A 175 -4.86 10.03 4.19
C PHE A 175 -5.91 8.96 4.42
N ARG A 176 -6.36 8.28 3.36
CA ARG A 176 -7.33 7.18 3.47
C ARG A 176 -6.60 5.88 3.81
N VAL A 177 -5.68 5.49 2.94
CA VAL A 177 -4.82 4.31 3.09
C VAL A 177 -3.50 4.60 2.41
N LEU A 178 -2.39 4.56 3.13
CA LEU A 178 -1.05 4.85 2.67
C LEU A 178 -0.36 3.57 2.25
N ASP A 179 0.12 3.55 1.03
CA ASP A 179 1.03 2.54 0.51
C ASP A 179 2.37 3.22 0.21
N LEU A 180 3.24 3.25 1.21
CA LEU A 180 4.54 3.93 1.13
C LEU A 180 5.53 3.08 0.32
N ARG A 181 6.22 3.69 -0.65
CA ARG A 181 7.08 2.98 -1.60
C ARG A 181 8.55 3.38 -1.52
N SER A 182 8.85 4.64 -1.21
CA SER A 182 10.24 5.07 -1.03
C SER A 182 10.35 6.26 -0.08
N PHE A 183 11.48 6.34 0.63
CA PHE A 183 11.85 7.48 1.45
C PHE A 183 13.28 7.91 1.10
N SER A 184 13.42 9.01 0.37
CA SER A 184 14.70 9.52 -0.10
C SER A 184 14.80 11.02 0.10
N GLY A 185 15.92 11.46 0.69
CA GLY A 185 16.10 12.86 1.08
C GLY A 185 14.95 13.31 1.97
N ASP A 186 14.21 14.32 1.50
CA ASP A 186 13.10 14.93 2.21
C ASP A 186 11.72 14.40 1.81
N PHE A 187 11.68 13.48 0.84
CA PHE A 187 10.46 13.03 0.22
C PHE A 187 10.10 11.59 0.59
N ILE A 188 8.85 11.42 1.00
CA ILE A 188 8.18 10.13 1.08
C ILE A 188 7.25 10.02 -0.13
N VAL A 189 7.41 8.95 -0.90
CA VAL A 189 6.64 8.71 -2.13
C VAL A 189 5.87 7.41 -1.97
N GLY A 190 4.64 7.38 -2.50
CA GLY A 190 3.78 6.21 -2.46
C GLY A 190 2.43 6.50 -3.09
N PHE A 191 1.39 5.88 -2.54
CA PHE A 191 0.01 6.08 -2.98
C PHE A 191 -0.94 6.29 -1.80
N ASP A 192 -1.92 7.18 -1.98
CA ASP A 192 -3.12 7.24 -1.15
C ASP A 192 -4.25 6.46 -1.82
N SER A 193 -4.87 5.57 -1.05
CA SER A 193 -5.96 4.68 -1.44
C SER A 193 -5.60 3.82 -2.66
N PRO A 194 -4.60 2.93 -2.53
CA PRO A 194 -4.02 2.19 -3.66
C PRO A 194 -5.04 1.33 -4.40
N VAL A 195 -6.11 0.86 -3.74
CA VAL A 195 -7.17 0.05 -4.36
C VAL A 195 -8.30 0.93 -4.94
N HIS A 196 -8.58 2.09 -4.34
CA HIS A 196 -9.79 2.88 -4.64
C HIS A 196 -9.51 4.36 -4.89
N LYS A 197 -9.58 4.78 -6.16
CA LYS A 197 -9.23 6.16 -6.56
C LYS A 197 -7.81 6.49 -6.08
N MET A 198 -6.86 5.66 -6.53
CA MET A 198 -5.45 5.80 -6.24
C MET A 198 -4.97 7.20 -6.60
N LYS A 199 -4.28 7.83 -5.66
CA LYS A 199 -3.61 9.11 -5.87
C LYS A 199 -2.13 8.93 -5.58
N LYS A 200 -1.28 9.44 -6.47
CA LYS A 200 0.16 9.51 -6.20
C LYS A 200 0.39 10.39 -4.98
N LEU A 201 1.22 9.92 -4.06
CA LEU A 201 1.67 10.64 -2.90
C LEU A 201 3.11 11.10 -3.13
N GLU A 202 3.33 12.41 -2.98
CA GLU A 202 4.64 13.01 -2.78
C GLU A 202 4.55 13.89 -1.54
N PHE A 203 5.28 13.53 -0.49
CA PHE A 203 5.20 14.15 0.82
C PHE A 203 6.58 14.67 1.23
N ASN A 204 6.74 16.00 1.22
CA ASN A 204 7.97 16.64 1.71
C ASN A 204 7.84 16.94 3.20
N TYR A 205 8.51 16.13 4.03
CA TYR A 205 8.33 16.22 5.48
C TYR A 205 8.93 17.48 6.11
N LEU A 206 9.79 18.23 5.39
CA LEU A 206 10.33 19.49 5.89
C LEU A 206 9.32 20.64 5.80
N THR A 207 8.41 20.59 4.82
CA THR A 207 7.43 21.67 4.57
C THR A 207 6.04 21.33 5.10
N GLU A 208 5.76 20.06 5.33
CA GLU A 208 4.43 19.60 5.75
C GLU A 208 4.14 19.98 7.21
N PRO A 209 2.92 20.47 7.53
CA PRO A 209 2.59 20.90 8.88
C PRO A 209 2.70 19.78 9.92
N VAL A 210 3.51 20.02 10.95
CA VAL A 210 3.67 19.13 12.09
C VAL A 210 2.49 19.27 13.04
N GLU A 211 1.96 18.14 13.49
CA GLU A 211 0.92 18.06 14.52
C GLU A 211 1.54 17.99 15.92
N LYS A 212 2.51 17.09 16.10
CA LYS A 212 3.14 16.84 17.40
C LYS A 212 4.55 16.29 17.21
N VAL A 213 5.46 16.73 18.07
CA VAL A 213 6.79 16.14 18.23
C VAL A 213 6.89 15.57 19.64
N ARG A 214 7.47 14.39 19.78
CA ARG A 214 7.73 13.71 21.05
C ARG A 214 9.18 13.20 21.06
N GLY A 215 9.91 13.46 22.14
CA GLY A 215 11.19 12.79 22.41
C GLY A 215 10.97 11.31 22.73
N ILE A 216 11.86 10.46 22.24
CA ILE A 216 11.79 9.00 22.46
C ILE A 216 12.99 8.44 23.21
N LYS A 217 13.88 9.31 23.70
CA LYS A 217 14.96 9.02 24.63
C LYS A 217 14.76 9.86 25.89
#